data_AF-A0A1C4JFU9-F1
#
_entry.id   AF-A0A1C4JFU9-F1
#
_cell.length_a   1.000
_cell.length_b   1.000
_cell.length_c   1.000
_cell.angle_alpha   90.00
_cell.angle_beta   90.00
_cell.angle_gamma   90.00
#
_symmetry.space_group_name_H-M   'P 1'
#
loop_
_entity.id
_entity.type
_entity.pdbx_description
1 polymer ?
#
loop_
_entity_poly.entity_id
_entity_poly.type
_entity_poly.pdbx_seq_one_letter_code
_entity_poly.pdbx_strand_id
1 'polypeptide(L)'
;MRHPGLPAILPVTDPRQIVRFAELSGVVFPGDPARRLHAAGGGGEGRRTGVDFAVAMAEKLLTEGVPGPRYITLNRSSPTSEIHRALLGSALTAHA
;
A
#
# COMPACT_ATOMS: atom_id res chain seq x y z
N MET A 1 -8.61 25.61 -11.29
CA MET A 1 -8.20 25.06 -9.98
C MET A 1 -7.73 23.62 -10.21
N ARG A 2 -6.49 23.26 -9.88
CA ARG A 2 -6.05 21.86 -9.90
C ARG A 2 -6.56 21.23 -8.60
N HIS A 3 -7.55 20.33 -8.69
CA HIS A 3 -7.92 19.51 -7.55
C HIS A 3 -6.66 18.73 -7.11
N PRO A 4 -6.30 18.74 -5.81
CA PRO A 4 -5.28 17.84 -5.30
C PRO A 4 -5.69 16.42 -5.69
N GLY A 5 -4.85 15.72 -6.46
CA GLY A 5 -5.14 14.34 -6.84
C GLY A 5 -5.29 13.50 -5.59
N LEU A 6 -6.41 12.80 -5.44
CA LEU A 6 -6.62 11.90 -4.31
C LEU A 6 -5.55 10.80 -4.33
N PRO A 7 -4.71 10.68 -3.28
CA PRO A 7 -3.65 9.69 -3.27
C PRO A 7 -4.25 8.29 -3.25
N ALA A 8 -3.60 7.38 -3.96
CA ALA A 8 -4.03 6.00 -4.07
C ALA A 8 -2.98 5.02 -3.56
N ILE A 9 -3.47 4.01 -2.87
CA ILE A 9 -2.70 2.90 -2.32
C ILE A 9 -2.78 1.73 -3.28
N LEU A 10 -1.60 1.23 -3.68
CA LEU A 10 -1.42 0.05 -4.52
C LEU A 10 -0.64 -0.99 -3.71
N PRO A 11 -1.26 -2.09 -3.26
CA PRO A 11 -0.54 -3.16 -2.59
C PRO A 11 0.32 -3.94 -3.59
N VAL A 12 1.64 -3.77 -3.48
CA VAL A 12 2.62 -4.56 -4.23
C VAL A 12 3.00 -5.76 -3.38
N THR A 13 2.63 -6.96 -3.81
CA THR A 13 2.72 -8.20 -3.00
C THR A 13 3.65 -9.25 -3.60
N ASP A 14 4.18 -8.99 -4.79
CA ASP A 14 5.14 -9.84 -5.48
C ASP A 14 6.28 -8.96 -6.02
N PRO A 15 7.56 -9.30 -5.77
CA PRO A 15 8.70 -8.53 -6.27
C PRO A 15 8.69 -8.30 -7.78
N ARG A 16 8.13 -9.23 -8.55
CA ARG A 16 8.01 -9.13 -10.02
C ARG A 16 7.17 -7.93 -10.45
N GLN A 17 6.27 -7.46 -9.57
CA GLN A 17 5.41 -6.31 -9.84
C GLN A 17 6.16 -4.97 -9.72
N ILE A 18 7.26 -4.91 -8.95
CA ILE A 18 8.04 -3.69 -8.73
C ILE A 18 8.54 -3.13 -10.06
N VAL A 19 9.24 -3.96 -10.83
CA VAL A 19 9.81 -3.58 -12.14
C VAL A 19 8.69 -3.15 -13.08
N ARG A 20 7.62 -3.96 -13.15
CA ARG A 20 6.48 -3.68 -14.03
C ARG A 20 5.80 -2.34 -13.72
N PHE A 21 5.62 -1.99 -12.44
CA PHE A 21 5.01 -0.71 -12.08
C PHE A 21 5.94 0.47 -12.29
N ALA A 22 7.24 0.30 -12.09
CA ALA A 22 8.22 1.34 -12.40
C ALA A 22 8.21 1.68 -13.90
N GLU A 23 8.20 0.67 -14.77
CA GLU A 23 8.09 0.85 -16.22
C GLU A 23 6.79 1.57 -16.65
N LEU A 24 5.65 1.18 -16.07
CA LEU A 24 4.35 1.71 -16.47
C LEU A 24 4.07 3.11 -15.92
N SER A 25 4.58 3.43 -14.74
CA SER A 25 4.32 4.71 -14.07
C SER A 25 5.41 5.76 -14.28
N GLY A 26 6.61 5.34 -14.68
CA GLY A 26 7.80 6.20 -14.69
C GLY A 26 8.29 6.59 -13.30
N VAL A 27 7.70 6.03 -12.22
CA VAL A 27 8.03 6.34 -10.83
C VAL A 27 8.87 5.20 -10.24
N VAL A 28 9.93 5.57 -9.51
CA VAL A 28 10.79 4.60 -8.83
C VAL A 28 10.09 4.08 -7.58
N PHE A 29 10.06 2.76 -7.43
CA PHE A 29 9.54 2.15 -6.21
C PHE A 29 10.52 2.38 -5.04
N PRO A 30 10.04 2.70 -3.82
CA PRO A 30 10.91 2.96 -2.68
C PRO A 30 11.86 1.79 -2.36
N GLY A 31 13.14 2.11 -2.12
CA GLY A 31 14.20 1.11 -2.00
C GLY A 31 14.05 0.15 -0.82
N ASP A 32 13.69 0.65 0.37
CA ASP A 32 13.54 -0.17 1.58
C ASP A 32 12.40 -1.19 1.46
N PRO A 33 11.18 -0.79 1.06
CA PRO A 33 10.10 -1.71 0.73
C PRO A 33 10.45 -2.69 -0.39
N ALA A 34 11.16 -2.25 -1.43
CA ALA A 34 11.62 -3.14 -2.50
C ALA A 34 12.51 -4.25 -1.93
N ARG A 35 13.53 -3.90 -1.14
CA ARG A 35 14.46 -4.86 -0.54
C ARG A 35 13.73 -5.87 0.34
N ARG A 36 12.81 -5.41 1.19
CA ARG A 36 12.01 -6.29 2.06
C ARG A 36 11.13 -7.23 1.25
N LEU A 37 10.47 -6.73 0.20
CA LEU A 37 9.63 -7.56 -0.66
C LEU A 37 10.47 -8.59 -1.42
N HIS A 38 11.63 -8.20 -1.97
CA HIS A 38 12.55 -9.13 -2.61
C HIS A 38 13.02 -10.24 -1.67
N ALA A 39 13.31 -9.91 -0.40
CA ALA A 39 13.69 -10.90 0.61
C ALA A 39 12.53 -11.84 1.00
N ALA A 40 11.31 -11.30 1.09
CA ALA A 40 10.10 -12.08 1.39
C ALA A 40 9.66 -13.00 0.23
N GLY A 41 10.00 -12.63 -1.01
CA GLY A 41 9.55 -13.32 -2.20
C GLY A 41 8.07 -13.11 -2.50
N GLY A 42 7.46 -14.03 -3.24
CA GLY A 42 6.02 -14.04 -3.52
C GLY A 42 5.22 -14.83 -2.47
N GLY A 43 3.94 -15.08 -2.74
CA GLY A 43 3.09 -15.91 -1.88
C GLY A 43 2.65 -15.20 -0.59
N GLY A 44 2.59 -15.93 0.53
CA GLY A 44 2.06 -15.44 1.80
C GLY A 44 2.93 -14.36 2.46
N GLU A 45 4.26 -14.55 2.48
CA GLU A 45 5.21 -13.59 3.05
C GLU A 45 5.27 -12.29 2.23
N GLY A 46 5.31 -12.40 0.90
CA GLY A 46 5.23 -11.24 0.00
C GLY A 46 3.94 -10.45 0.17
N ARG A 47 2.80 -11.14 0.33
CA ARG A 47 1.51 -10.48 0.62
C ARG A 47 1.56 -9.71 1.93
N ARG A 48 2.00 -10.34 3.02
CA ARG A 48 2.10 -9.70 4.33
C ARG A 48 2.99 -8.46 4.26
N THR A 49 4.19 -8.61 3.70
CA THR A 49 5.16 -7.50 3.54
C THR A 49 4.57 -6.35 2.73
N GLY A 50 3.89 -6.65 1.63
CA GLY A 50 3.22 -5.66 0.79
C GLY A 50 2.06 -4.95 1.49
N VAL A 51 1.25 -5.69 2.25
CA VAL A 51 0.13 -5.16 3.04
C VAL A 51 0.65 -4.25 4.16
N ASP A 52 1.65 -4.68 4.92
CA ASP A 52 2.23 -3.89 6.01
C ASP A 52 2.77 -2.54 5.51
N PHE A 53 3.47 -2.55 4.37
CA PHE A 53 3.95 -1.32 3.76
C PHE A 53 2.80 -0.41 3.30
N ALA A 54 1.77 -0.98 2.68
CA ALA A 54 0.61 -0.23 2.21
C ALA A 54 -0.21 0.36 3.36
N VAL A 55 -0.32 -0.33 4.50
CA VAL A 55 -0.93 0.17 5.73
C VAL A 55 -0.16 1.38 6.25
N ALA A 56 1.16 1.26 6.44
CA ALA A 56 1.99 2.36 6.93
C ALA A 56 1.91 3.62 6.02
N MET A 57 1.87 3.41 4.71
CA MET A 57 1.67 4.50 3.75
C MET A 57 0.28 5.14 3.88
N ALA A 58 -0.77 4.33 4.03
CA ALA A 58 -2.12 4.83 4.21
C ALA A 58 -2.29 5.61 5.53
N GLU A 59 -1.72 5.11 6.62
CA GLU A 59 -1.68 5.80 7.93
C GLU A 59 -1.00 7.15 7.80
N LYS A 60 0.16 7.23 7.13
CA LYS A 60 0.85 8.49 6.89
C LYS A 60 -0.01 9.48 6.10
N LEU A 61 -0.71 9.03 5.06
CA LEU A 61 -1.60 9.92 4.32
C LEU A 61 -2.76 10.42 5.18
N LEU A 62 -3.32 9.56 6.03
CA LEU A 62 -4.39 9.93 6.95
C LEU A 62 -3.92 10.99 7.97
N THR A 63 -2.69 10.86 8.50
CA THR A 63 -2.11 11.87 9.40
C THR A 63 -1.81 13.19 8.69
N GLU A 64 -1.56 13.16 7.38
CA GLU A 64 -1.45 14.34 6.51
C GLU A 64 -2.82 14.98 6.18
N GLY A 65 -3.92 14.43 6.70
CA GLY A 65 -5.26 15.03 6.61
C GLY A 65 -6.06 14.65 5.37
N VAL A 66 -5.67 13.58 4.65
CA VAL A 66 -6.50 13.08 3.54
C VAL A 66 -7.78 12.45 4.11
N PRO A 67 -8.95 12.65 3.48
CA PRO A 67 -10.22 12.09 3.98
C PRO A 67 -10.23 10.55 4.01
N GLY A 68 -9.43 9.92 3.14
CA GLY A 68 -9.29 8.48 3.09
C GLY A 68 -8.48 8.03 1.87
N PRO A 69 -7.87 6.84 1.93
CA PRO A 69 -7.13 6.29 0.80
C PRO A 69 -8.07 5.76 -0.29
N ARG A 70 -7.74 6.03 -1.55
CA ARG A 70 -8.29 5.28 -2.68
C ARG A 70 -7.45 4.02 -2.92
N TYR A 71 -8.05 2.89 -3.23
CA TYR A 71 -7.29 1.65 -3.49
C TYR A 71 -7.23 1.31 -4.98
N ILE A 72 -6.08 0.80 -5.43
CA ILE A 72 -5.90 0.16 -6.72
C ILE A 72 -5.73 -1.34 -6.45
N THR A 73 -6.76 -2.13 -6.76
CA THR A 73 -6.85 -3.54 -6.32
C THR A 73 -6.19 -4.55 -7.25
N LEU A 74 -5.91 -4.18 -8.51
CA LEU A 74 -5.38 -5.08 -9.54
C LEU A 74 -6.21 -6.38 -9.70
N ASN A 75 -7.54 -6.26 -9.67
CA ASN A 75 -8.50 -7.38 -9.71
C ASN A 75 -8.35 -8.39 -8.55
N ARG A 76 -7.67 -8.01 -7.46
CA ARG A 76 -7.51 -8.83 -6.25
C ARG A 76 -7.89 -8.03 -5.01
N SER A 77 -9.00 -8.42 -4.37
CA SER A 77 -9.54 -7.69 -3.22
C SER A 77 -8.82 -8.01 -1.90
N SER A 78 -8.30 -9.24 -1.71
CA SER A 78 -7.81 -9.69 -0.41
C SER A 78 -6.75 -8.75 0.22
N PRO A 79 -5.68 -8.34 -0.49
CA PRO A 79 -4.69 -7.42 0.09
C PRO A 79 -5.29 -6.05 0.44
N THR A 80 -6.24 -5.57 -0.37
CA THR A 80 -6.93 -4.29 -0.12
C THR A 80 -7.84 -4.39 1.11
N SER A 81 -8.58 -5.49 1.26
CA SER A 81 -9.42 -5.74 2.42
C SER A 81 -8.60 -5.87 3.70
N GLU A 82 -7.43 -6.52 3.64
CA GLU A 82 -6.49 -6.60 4.77
C GLU A 82 -6.02 -5.21 5.22
N ILE A 83 -5.61 -4.35 4.27
CA ILE A 83 -5.23 -2.95 4.56
C ILE A 83 -6.38 -2.20 5.24
N HIS A 84 -7.58 -2.26 4.65
CA HIS A 84 -8.72 -1.50 5.19
C HIS A 84 -9.09 -1.94 6.61
N ARG A 85 -9.04 -3.26 6.90
CA ARG A 85 -9.28 -3.77 8.26
C ARG A 85 -8.22 -3.32 9.25
N ALA A 86 -6.95 -3.33 8.85
CA ALA A 86 -5.86 -2.84 9.70
C ALA A 86 -6.07 -1.37 10.09
N LEU A 87 -6.45 -0.53 9.11
CA LEU A 87 -6.75 0.88 9.36
C LEU A 87 -7.94 1.07 10.32
N LEU A 88 -9.02 0.31 10.17
CA LEU A 88 -10.14 0.35 11.11
C LEU A 88 -9.71 -0.06 12.54
N GLY A 89 -8.86 -1.08 12.67
CA GLY A 89 -8.29 -1.49 13.96
C GLY A 89 -7.44 -0.39 14.60
N SER A 90 -6.56 0.24 13.83
CA SER A 90 -5.71 1.34 14.31
C SER A 90 -6.53 2.55 14.78
N ALA A 91 -7.60 2.89 14.06
CA ALA A 91 -8.49 3.99 14.41
C ALA A 91 -9.25 3.73 15.73
N LEU A 92 -9.67 2.48 15.96
CA LEU A 92 -10.33 2.08 17.21
C LEU A 92 -9.40 2.20 18.43
N THR A 93 -8.11 1.91 18.28
CA THR A 93 -7.12 2.07 19.36
C THR A 93 -6.70 3.52 19.61
N ALA A 94 -6.78 4.39 18.61
CA ALA A 94 -6.39 5.79 18.74
C ALA A 94 -7.46 6.67 19.45
N HIS A 95 -8.70 6.17 19.54
CA HIS A 95 -9.82 6.85 20.19
C HIS A 95 -10.20 6.25 21.56
N ALA A 96 -9.37 5.36 22.10
CA ALA A 96 -9.50 4.76 23.44
C ALA A 96 -8.48 5.39 24.41
#